data_AF-A0A497G636-F1
#
_entry.id   AF-A0A497G636-F1
#
_cell.length_a   1.000
_cell.length_b   1.000
_cell.length_c   1.000
_cell.angle_alpha   90.00
_cell.angle_beta   90.00
_cell.angle_gamma   90.00
#
_symmetry.space_group_name_H-M   'P 1'
#
loop_
_entity.id
_entity.type
_entity.pdbx_description
1 polymer ?
#
loop_
_entity_poly.entity_id
_entity_poly.type
_entity_poly.pdbx_seq_one_letter_code
_entity_poly.pdbx_strand_id
1 'polypeptide(L)'
;SEHVGVCVDTGHFNVNSINPSEAIKRLSGYIVATHLHDNDGRHDQHLPPLSGSIDWREVMRAFREAGYRGPLIYEFGSFGGQSPRNVVEVLRLVTEYLSALA
;
A
#
# COMPACT_ATOMS: atom_id res chain seq x y z
N SER A 1 5.76 -13.06 18.10
CA SER A 1 4.78 -14.09 18.50
C SER A 1 4.61 -15.03 17.33
N GLU A 2 4.39 -16.32 17.54
CA GLU A 2 4.04 -17.26 16.45
C GLU A 2 2.60 -17.10 15.96
N HIS A 3 1.78 -16.31 16.67
CA HIS A 3 0.33 -16.18 16.42
C HIS A 3 -0.14 -14.75 16.13
N VAL A 4 0.75 -13.75 16.23
CA VAL A 4 0.39 -12.34 16.07
C VAL A 4 1.48 -11.62 15.28
N GLY A 5 1.06 -10.88 14.26
CA GLY A 5 1.90 -9.98 13.46
C GLY A 5 1.13 -8.73 13.07
N VAL A 6 1.76 -7.88 12.25
CA VAL A 6 1.20 -6.59 11.83
C VAL A 6 0.74 -6.67 10.37
N CYS A 7 -0.49 -6.25 10.13
CA CYS A 7 -0.93 -5.87 8.80
C CYS A 7 -0.50 -4.43 8.55
N VAL A 8 0.38 -4.21 7.58
CA VAL A 8 0.77 -2.86 7.17
C VAL A 8 -0.31 -2.29 6.27
N ASP A 9 -0.92 -1.20 6.71
CA ASP A 9 -1.87 -0.42 5.94
C ASP A 9 -1.25 0.93 5.57
N THR A 10 -1.02 1.16 4.28
CA THR A 10 -0.32 2.37 3.82
C THR A 10 -1.17 3.63 3.98
N GLY A 11 -2.49 3.53 3.80
CA GLY A 11 -3.34 4.69 3.87
C GLY A 11 -3.63 5.11 5.30
N HIS A 12 -3.82 4.16 6.21
CA HIS A 12 -3.94 4.45 7.64
C HIS A 12 -2.71 5.20 8.17
N PHE A 13 -1.50 4.87 7.72
CA PHE A 13 -0.32 5.65 8.10
C PHE A 13 -0.39 7.08 7.56
N ASN A 14 -0.68 7.24 6.26
CA ASN A 14 -0.68 8.55 5.62
C ASN A 14 -1.72 9.52 6.21
N VAL A 15 -2.95 9.06 6.46
CA VAL A 15 -4.02 9.90 7.04
C VAL A 15 -3.73 10.30 8.50
N ASN A 16 -2.93 9.50 9.20
CA ASN A 16 -2.49 9.80 10.56
C ASN A 16 -1.16 10.57 10.61
N SER A 17 -0.71 11.15 9.48
CA SER A 17 0.55 11.89 9.37
C SER A 17 1.79 11.06 9.74
N ILE A 18 1.71 9.74 9.59
CA ILE A 18 2.81 8.81 9.76
C ILE A 18 3.36 8.50 8.37
N ASN A 19 4.67 8.71 8.17
CA ASN A 19 5.30 8.36 6.91
C ASN A 19 5.23 6.82 6.71
N PRO A 20 4.58 6.31 5.64
CA PRO A 20 4.41 4.87 5.47
C PRO A 20 5.73 4.11 5.32
N SER A 21 6.74 4.69 4.64
CA SER A 21 8.03 4.01 4.42
C SER A 21 8.83 3.89 5.72
N GLU A 22 8.80 4.92 6.58
CA GLU A 22 9.42 4.84 7.91
C GLU A 22 8.71 3.83 8.82
N ALA A 23 7.38 3.79 8.78
CA ALA A 23 6.60 2.81 9.54
C ALA A 23 6.94 1.38 9.12
N ILE A 24 7.00 1.09 7.81
CA ILE A 24 7.39 -0.22 7.28
C ILE A 24 8.77 -0.63 7.79
N LYS A 25 9.77 0.27 7.75
CA LYS A 25 11.12 -0.02 8.25
C LYS A 25 11.13 -0.37 9.74
N ARG A 26 10.35 0.36 10.55
CA ARG A 26 10.22 0.10 11.99
C ARG A 26 9.49 -1.20 12.31
N LEU A 27 8.59 -1.64 11.42
CA LEU A 27 7.82 -2.87 11.54
C LEU A 27 8.54 -4.10 10.96
N SER A 28 9.75 -3.93 10.43
CA SER A 28 10.57 -5.03 9.88
C SER A 28 10.63 -6.23 10.84
N GLY A 29 10.44 -7.43 10.29
CA GLY A 29 10.37 -8.68 11.06
C GLY A 29 9.01 -9.00 11.71
N TYR A 30 8.05 -8.06 11.71
CA TYR A 30 6.70 -8.27 12.28
C TYR A 30 5.57 -8.24 11.24
N ILE A 31 5.87 -7.87 10.00
CA ILE A 31 4.86 -7.74 8.92
C ILE A 31 4.42 -9.12 8.44
N VAL A 32 3.12 -9.38 8.51
CA VAL A 32 2.52 -10.66 8.07
C VAL A 32 1.47 -10.50 6.98
N ALA A 33 0.96 -9.29 6.78
CA ALA A 33 0.00 -8.94 5.74
C ALA A 33 0.16 -7.46 5.36
N THR A 34 -0.49 -7.06 4.28
CA THR A 34 -0.52 -5.68 3.82
C THR A 34 -1.92 -5.32 3.35
N HIS A 35 -2.29 -4.04 3.44
CA HIS A 35 -3.40 -3.42 2.73
C HIS A 35 -2.85 -2.18 2.05
N LEU A 36 -2.73 -2.24 0.72
CA LEU A 36 -2.13 -1.19 -0.07
C LEU A 36 -3.20 -0.35 -0.75
N HIS A 37 -3.23 0.92 -0.38
CA HIS A 37 -3.98 1.96 -1.04
C HIS A 37 -3.40 3.33 -0.72
N ASP A 38 -3.85 4.33 -1.46
CA ASP A 38 -3.42 5.72 -1.37
C ASP A 38 -4.51 6.60 -0.76
N ASN A 39 -4.12 7.78 -0.34
CA ASN A 39 -5.03 8.87 0.04
C ASN A 39 -4.31 10.23 0.00
N ASP A 40 -5.06 11.30 0.15
CA ASP A 40 -4.55 12.68 0.18
C ASP A 40 -3.94 13.10 1.52
N GLY A 41 -3.88 12.20 2.52
CA GLY A 41 -3.43 12.47 3.88
C GLY A 41 -4.49 13.15 4.77
N ARG A 42 -5.72 13.33 4.28
CA ARG A 42 -6.82 14.00 5.02
C ARG A 42 -7.98 13.07 5.34
N HIS A 43 -8.29 12.16 4.41
CA HIS A 43 -9.33 11.16 4.60
C HIS A 43 -8.85 9.80 4.14
N ASP A 44 -9.45 8.76 4.69
CA ASP A 44 -9.11 7.40 4.32
C ASP A 44 -9.83 6.97 3.04
N GLN A 45 -9.34 7.47 1.91
CA GLN A 45 -10.08 7.43 0.65
C GLN A 45 -10.07 6.04 0.02
N HIS A 46 -9.10 5.17 0.31
CA HIS A 46 -8.87 3.91 -0.42
C HIS A 46 -8.61 4.10 -1.92
N LEU A 47 -7.82 5.11 -2.30
CA LEU A 47 -7.46 5.39 -3.69
C LEU A 47 -6.50 4.31 -4.22
N PRO A 48 -6.47 4.03 -5.54
CA PRO A 48 -5.40 3.22 -6.11
C PRO A 48 -4.04 3.86 -5.81
N PRO A 49 -2.99 3.06 -5.55
CA PRO A 49 -1.62 3.55 -5.52
C PRO A 49 -1.33 4.53 -6.67
N LEU A 50 -0.55 5.57 -6.41
CA LEU A 50 -0.21 6.67 -7.33
C LEU A 50 -1.32 7.70 -7.56
N SER A 51 -2.44 7.57 -6.85
CA SER A 51 -3.58 8.50 -7.00
C SER A 51 -3.77 9.43 -5.79
N GLY A 52 -2.91 9.33 -4.78
CA GLY A 52 -2.91 10.20 -3.60
C GLY A 52 -1.55 10.87 -3.38
N SER A 53 -1.12 10.97 -2.12
CA SER A 53 0.10 11.67 -1.71
C SER A 53 1.22 10.75 -1.20
N ILE A 54 0.99 9.44 -1.16
CA ILE A 54 2.00 8.48 -0.69
C ILE A 54 3.14 8.34 -1.72
N ASP A 55 4.40 8.42 -1.24
CA ASP A 55 5.58 8.11 -2.05
C ASP A 55 5.76 6.59 -2.20
N TRP A 56 5.22 6.04 -3.28
CA TRP A 56 5.28 4.61 -3.57
C TRP A 56 6.69 4.10 -3.88
N ARG A 57 7.62 4.96 -4.33
CA ARG A 57 9.00 4.56 -4.56
C ARG A 57 9.69 4.24 -3.23
N GLU A 58 9.45 5.09 -2.24
CA GLU A 58 9.93 4.91 -0.87
C GLU A 58 9.27 3.72 -0.17
N VAL A 59 7.96 3.53 -0.34
CA VAL A 59 7.21 2.39 0.21
C VAL A 59 7.74 1.06 -0.32
N MET A 60 7.88 0.93 -1.65
CA MET A 60 8.39 -0.30 -2.26
C MET A 60 9.84 -0.59 -1.83
N ARG A 61 10.67 0.44 -1.72
CA ARG A 61 12.03 0.32 -1.17
C ARG A 61 12.02 -0.13 0.29
N ALA A 62 11.13 0.40 1.11
CA ALA A 62 11.01 0.02 2.52
C ALA A 62 10.60 -1.44 2.69
N PHE A 63 9.68 -1.97 1.88
CA PHE A 63 9.32 -3.39 1.92
C PHE A 63 10.50 -4.30 1.57
N ARG A 64 11.30 -3.94 0.55
CA ARG A 64 12.56 -4.64 0.23
C ARG A 64 13.53 -4.66 1.41
N GLU A 65 13.81 -3.48 1.98
CA GLU A 65 14.75 -3.32 3.09
C GLU A 65 14.26 -4.04 4.36
N ALA A 66 12.94 -4.09 4.58
CA ALA A 66 12.32 -4.84 5.66
C ALA A 66 12.33 -6.37 5.44
N GLY A 67 12.74 -6.84 4.26
CA GLY A 67 12.81 -8.27 3.93
C GLY A 67 11.45 -8.95 3.86
N TYR A 68 10.35 -8.21 3.70
CA TYR A 68 9.02 -8.80 3.55
C TYR A 68 8.91 -9.52 2.20
N ARG A 69 8.50 -10.79 2.23
CA ARG A 69 8.35 -11.65 1.03
C ARG A 69 6.93 -12.18 0.82
N GLY A 70 5.99 -11.75 1.66
CA GLY A 70 4.59 -12.06 1.46
C GLY A 70 4.01 -11.28 0.27
N PRO A 71 2.80 -11.63 -0.17
CA PRO A 71 2.10 -10.84 -1.18
C PRO A 71 1.85 -9.42 -0.68
N LEU A 72 1.94 -8.47 -1.61
CA LEU A 72 1.42 -7.12 -1.44
C LEU A 72 -0.05 -7.13 -1.86
N ILE A 73 -0.96 -6.91 -0.92
CA ILE A 73 -2.40 -7.04 -1.11
C ILE A 73 -2.99 -5.63 -1.20
N TYR A 74 -3.72 -5.36 -2.28
CA TYR A 74 -4.41 -4.09 -2.48
C TYR A 74 -5.71 -4.02 -1.68
N GLU A 75 -5.99 -2.86 -1.10
CA GLU A 75 -7.29 -2.55 -0.47
C GLU A 75 -7.79 -1.21 -1.00
N PHE A 76 -8.11 -1.16 -2.30
CA PHE A 76 -8.69 0.03 -2.92
C PHE A 76 -9.95 -0.30 -3.73
N GLY A 77 -10.86 0.68 -3.80
CA GLY A 77 -12.17 0.52 -4.42
C GLY A 77 -12.30 1.22 -5.77
N SER A 78 -13.46 1.01 -6.41
CA SER A 78 -13.88 1.79 -7.56
C SER A 78 -14.61 3.06 -7.10
N PHE A 79 -14.10 4.23 -7.47
CA PHE A 79 -14.74 5.50 -7.15
C PHE A 79 -15.79 5.86 -8.21
N GLY A 80 -17.00 6.22 -7.77
CA GLY A 80 -17.98 6.89 -8.63
C GLY A 80 -18.61 6.01 -9.72
N GLY A 81 -18.74 4.69 -9.48
CA GLY A 81 -19.47 3.81 -10.40
C GLY A 81 -18.71 3.43 -11.67
N GLN A 82 -17.38 3.27 -11.59
CA GLN A 82 -16.64 2.80 -12.76
C GLN A 82 -17.03 1.38 -13.14
N SER A 83 -16.91 1.07 -14.43
CA SER A 83 -17.11 -0.30 -14.91
C SER A 83 -16.07 -1.25 -14.27
N PRO A 84 -16.43 -2.53 -14.03
CA PRO A 84 -15.47 -3.54 -13.55
C PRO A 84 -14.21 -3.64 -14.43
N ARG A 85 -14.34 -3.41 -15.74
CA ARG A 85 -13.22 -3.42 -16.68
C ARG A 85 -12.17 -2.36 -16.33
N ASN A 86 -12.60 -1.16 -15.97
CA ASN A 86 -11.67 -0.08 -15.60
C ASN A 86 -10.93 -0.39 -14.31
N VAL A 87 -11.62 -1.00 -13.33
CA VAL A 87 -11.01 -1.43 -12.06
C VAL A 87 -9.90 -2.45 -12.31
N VAL A 88 -10.16 -3.45 -13.15
CA VAL A 88 -9.16 -4.47 -13.54
C VAL A 88 -7.97 -3.83 -14.26
N GLU A 89 -8.23 -2.88 -15.16
CA GLU A 89 -7.15 -2.20 -15.89
C GLU A 89 -6.28 -1.33 -14.97
N VAL A 90 -6.88 -0.62 -14.02
CA VAL A 90 -6.14 0.13 -12.99
C VAL A 90 -5.30 -0.81 -12.12
N LEU A 91 -5.86 -1.93 -11.67
CA LEU A 91 -5.12 -2.95 -10.91
C LEU A 91 -3.91 -3.47 -11.71
N ARG A 92 -4.09 -3.73 -13.01
CA ARG A 92 -3.00 -4.18 -13.90
C ARG A 92 -1.89 -3.13 -13.98
N LEU A 93 -2.24 -1.88 -14.29
CA LEU A 93 -1.28 -0.78 -14.46
C LEU A 93 -0.51 -0.48 -13.17
N VAL A 94 -1.22 -0.42 -12.04
CA VAL A 94 -0.61 -0.22 -10.73
C VAL A 94 0.33 -1.38 -10.38
N THR A 95 -0.10 -2.61 -10.62
CA THR A 95 0.73 -3.79 -10.34
C THR A 95 2.00 -3.81 -11.16
N GLU A 96 1.91 -3.49 -12.46
CA GLU A 96 3.08 -3.40 -13.33
C GLU A 96 4.07 -2.32 -12.85
N TYR A 97 3.55 -1.15 -12.48
CA TYR A 97 4.38 -0.07 -11.97
C TYR A 97 5.07 -0.44 -10.65
N LEU A 98 4.32 -0.92 -9.66
CA LEU A 98 4.88 -1.27 -8.35
C LEU A 98 5.85 -2.44 -8.46
N SER A 99 5.58 -3.43 -9.31
CA SER A 99 6.49 -4.55 -9.55
C SER A 99 7.82 -4.08 -10.17
N ALA A 100 7.80 -3.07 -11.04
CA ALA A 100 9.02 -2.48 -11.60
C ALA A 100 9.83 -1.68 -10.57
N LEU A 101 9.19 -1.25 -9.47
CA LEU A 101 9.86 -0.59 -8.35
C LEU A 101 10.37 -1.57 -7.30
N ALA A 102 9.87 -2.81 -7.29
CA ALA A 102 10.06 -3.82 -6.26
C ALA A 102 11.47 -4.42 -6.22
#